data_AF-A0A965YM23-F1
#
_entry.id   AF-A0A965YM23-F1
#
_cell.length_a   1.000
_cell.length_b   1.000
_cell.length_c   1.000
_cell.angle_alpha   90.00
_cell.angle_beta   90.00
_cell.angle_gamma   90.00
#
_symmetry.space_group_name_H-M   'P 1'
#
loop_
_entity.id
_entity.type
_entity.pdbx_description
1 polymer ?
#
loop_
_entity_poly.entity_id
_entity_poly.type
_entity_poly.pdbx_seq_one_letter_code
_entity_poly.pdbx_strand_id
1 'polypeptide(L)'
;MFIFKKKINDFVLIIEERPNFVLTLTTLMELLKSSGNNAQSDLIYKLIDLLNQNNLSDFVKQINGVDMWGGSGAVWEVYIEDKKVATEFEKEIITLIRLMEKTEIIGKGIKPIKKFFEKNLKQDKV
;
A
#
# COMPACT_ATOMS: atom_id res chain seq x y z
N MET A 1 12.76 16.42 18.22
CA MET A 1 11.67 15.49 17.82
C MET A 1 10.54 16.32 17.25
N PHE A 2 10.43 16.44 15.92
CA PHE A 2 9.39 17.23 15.29
C PHE A 2 8.14 16.35 15.10
N ILE A 3 7.15 16.52 15.96
CA ILE A 3 5.84 15.90 15.82
C ILE A 3 5.05 16.77 14.84
N PHE A 4 4.91 16.33 13.60
CA PHE A 4 3.99 16.94 12.63
C PHE A 4 2.55 16.66 13.10
N LYS A 5 1.93 17.63 13.79
CA LYS A 5 0.48 17.67 13.95
C LYS A 5 -0.13 18.09 12.60
N LYS A 6 -0.43 17.13 11.72
CA LYS A 6 -1.28 17.39 10.54
C LYS A 6 -2.68 17.81 11.02
N LYS A 7 -3.21 18.90 10.49
CA LYS A 7 -4.55 19.44 10.82
C LYS A 7 -5.63 18.63 10.10
N ILE A 8 -6.86 18.70 10.59
CA ILE A 8 -8.05 17.99 10.04
C ILE A 8 -8.24 18.24 8.52
N ASN A 9 -7.84 19.41 8.01
CA ASN A 9 -7.89 19.73 6.58
C ASN A 9 -6.92 18.90 5.72
N ASP A 10 -5.88 18.32 6.31
CA ASP A 10 -4.84 17.58 5.59
C ASP A 10 -5.28 16.16 5.19
N PHE A 11 -6.47 15.73 5.63
CA PHE A 11 -6.99 14.39 5.39
C PHE A 11 -8.24 14.35 4.51
N VAL A 12 -8.72 15.49 4.01
CA VAL A 12 -9.94 15.57 3.17
C VAL A 12 -9.82 14.64 1.96
N LEU A 13 -8.69 14.69 1.24
CA LEU A 13 -8.43 13.82 0.09
C LEU A 13 -8.43 12.33 0.46
N ILE A 14 -7.94 11.97 1.66
CA ILE A 14 -7.97 10.58 2.14
C ILE A 14 -9.39 10.14 2.45
N ILE A 15 -10.22 11.03 3.00
CA ILE A 15 -11.63 10.73 3.28
C ILE A 15 -12.39 10.52 1.97
N GLU A 16 -12.20 11.41 0.99
CA GLU A 16 -12.82 11.31 -0.34
C GLU A 16 -12.40 10.02 -1.08
N GLU A 17 -11.12 9.67 -1.01
CA GLU A 17 -10.58 8.47 -1.66
C GLU A 17 -10.66 7.21 -0.79
N ARG A 18 -11.28 7.26 0.39
CA ARG A 18 -11.39 6.11 1.30
C ARG A 18 -11.94 4.86 0.61
N PRO A 19 -13.00 4.92 -0.22
CA PRO A 19 -13.50 3.72 -0.89
C PRO A 19 -12.42 3.07 -1.78
N ASN A 20 -11.61 3.89 -2.47
CA ASN A 20 -10.55 3.40 -3.34
C ASN A 20 -9.38 2.80 -2.54
N PHE A 21 -9.01 3.43 -1.41
CA PHE A 21 -8.03 2.85 -0.49
C PHE A 21 -8.51 1.52 0.07
N VAL A 22 -9.73 1.45 0.60
CA VAL A 22 -10.29 0.21 1.17
C VAL A 22 -10.36 -0.88 0.10
N LEU A 23 -10.79 -0.57 -1.11
CA LEU A 23 -10.84 -1.54 -2.22
C LEU A 23 -9.44 -2.09 -2.53
N THR A 24 -8.47 -1.22 -2.86
CA THR A 24 -7.10 -1.64 -3.20
C THR A 24 -6.42 -2.39 -2.06
N LEU A 25 -6.56 -1.92 -0.82
CA LEU A 25 -6.00 -2.61 0.34
C LEU A 25 -6.67 -3.97 0.57
N THR A 26 -7.99 -4.09 0.39
CA THR A 26 -8.67 -5.38 0.53
C THR A 26 -8.17 -6.38 -0.52
N THR A 27 -8.03 -5.96 -1.78
CA THR A 27 -7.47 -6.81 -2.84
C THR A 27 -6.04 -7.25 -2.50
N LEU A 28 -5.17 -6.35 -2.05
CA LEU A 28 -3.81 -6.70 -1.61
C LEU A 28 -3.82 -7.70 -0.46
N MET A 29 -4.66 -7.48 0.56
CA MET A 29 -4.80 -8.38 1.70
C MET A 29 -5.17 -9.80 1.25
N GLU A 30 -6.12 -9.92 0.33
CA GLU A 30 -6.58 -11.21 -0.19
C GLU A 30 -5.53 -11.92 -1.03
N LEU A 31 -4.84 -11.20 -1.93
CA LEU A 31 -3.74 -11.74 -2.74
C LEU A 31 -2.58 -12.24 -1.86
N LEU A 32 -2.23 -11.47 -0.83
CA LEU A 32 -1.19 -11.84 0.12
C LEU A 32 -1.60 -13.10 0.92
N LYS A 33 -2.84 -13.13 1.40
CA LYS A 33 -3.37 -14.25 2.19
C LYS A 33 -3.44 -15.53 1.36
N SER A 34 -3.96 -15.47 0.14
CA SER A 34 -4.09 -16.63 -0.75
C SER A 34 -2.72 -17.18 -1.19
N SER A 35 -1.70 -16.32 -1.21
CA SER A 35 -0.31 -16.68 -1.52
C SER A 35 0.53 -17.11 -0.30
N GLY A 36 -0.08 -17.21 0.89
CA GLY A 36 0.62 -17.62 2.12
C GLY A 36 1.42 -16.52 2.82
N ASN A 37 1.38 -15.28 2.34
CA ASN A 37 2.06 -14.12 2.93
C ASN A 37 1.23 -13.50 4.07
N ASN A 38 0.94 -14.31 5.10
CA ASN A 38 0.00 -13.96 6.18
C ASN A 38 0.41 -12.72 6.98
N ALA A 39 1.70 -12.58 7.30
CA ALA A 39 2.19 -11.44 8.09
C ALA A 39 1.96 -10.10 7.37
N GLN A 40 2.20 -10.07 6.05
CA GLN A 40 1.97 -8.90 5.21
C GLN A 40 0.46 -8.65 5.04
N SER A 41 -0.35 -9.71 4.89
CA SER A 41 -1.81 -9.59 4.87
C SER A 41 -2.35 -8.95 6.16
N ASP A 42 -1.85 -9.35 7.34
CA ASP A 42 -2.25 -8.78 8.62
C ASP A 42 -1.86 -7.31 8.76
N LEU A 43 -0.73 -6.89 8.18
CA LEU A 43 -0.34 -5.47 8.11
C LEU A 43 -1.33 -4.67 7.27
N ILE A 44 -1.76 -5.20 6.12
CA ILE A 44 -2.76 -4.54 5.28
C ILE A 44 -4.12 -4.48 5.98
N TYR A 45 -4.53 -5.54 6.66
CA TYR A 45 -5.77 -5.55 7.45
C TYR A 45 -5.79 -4.42 8.49
N LYS A 46 -4.68 -4.18 9.19
CA LYS A 46 -4.56 -3.06 10.16
C LYS A 46 -4.75 -1.70 9.49
N LEU A 47 -4.24 -1.51 8.27
CA LEU A 47 -4.45 -0.26 7.53
C LEU A 47 -5.94 -0.03 7.19
N ILE A 48 -6.64 -1.10 6.79
CA ILE A 48 -8.08 -1.05 6.50
C ILE A 48 -8.86 -0.71 7.79
N ASP A 49 -8.51 -1.35 8.90
CA ASP A 49 -9.15 -1.11 10.20
C ASP A 49 -8.97 0.35 10.66
N LEU A 50 -7.78 0.94 10.50
CA LEU A 50 -7.53 2.35 10.80
C LEU A 50 -8.38 3.30 9.93
N LEU A 51 -8.56 3.00 8.64
CA LEU A 51 -9.45 3.78 7.77
C LEU A 51 -10.91 3.70 8.22
N ASN A 52 -11.37 2.50 8.59
CA ASN A 52 -12.74 2.28 9.06
C ASN A 52 -13.02 2.97 10.40
N GLN A 53 -12.05 2.98 11.30
CA GLN A 53 -12.12 3.69 12.58
C GLN A 53 -11.89 5.21 12.45
N ASN A 54 -11.68 5.71 11.23
CA ASN A 54 -11.34 7.11 10.96
C ASN A 54 -10.06 7.58 11.68
N ASN A 55 -9.14 6.66 12.01
CA ASN A 55 -7.84 6.96 12.60
C ASN A 55 -6.82 7.29 11.51
N LEU A 56 -7.04 8.42 10.83
CA LEU A 56 -6.29 8.81 9.63
C LEU A 56 -4.83 9.18 9.92
N SER A 57 -4.54 9.65 11.13
CA SER A 57 -3.16 9.96 11.55
C SER A 57 -2.31 8.69 11.61
N ASP A 58 -2.81 7.64 12.28
CA ASP A 58 -2.09 6.38 12.38
C ASP A 58 -2.08 5.65 11.04
N PHE A 59 -3.15 5.74 10.25
CA PHE A 59 -3.16 5.24 8.88
C PHE A 59 -2.01 5.83 8.07
N VAL A 60 -1.88 7.16 8.01
CA VAL A 60 -0.81 7.85 7.25
C VAL A 60 0.58 7.49 7.77
N LYS A 61 0.73 7.30 9.08
CA LYS A 61 2.00 6.88 9.69
C LYS A 61 2.37 5.45 9.27
N GLN A 62 1.43 4.51 9.35
CA GLN A 62 1.68 3.11 9.04
C GLN A 62 1.83 2.85 7.55
N ILE A 63 0.97 3.46 6.72
CA ILE A 63 1.07 3.31 5.27
C ILE A 63 2.36 3.91 4.72
N ASN A 64 3.01 4.88 5.38
CA ASN A 64 4.36 5.37 5.01
C ASN A 64 5.50 4.62 5.72
N GLY A 65 5.18 3.64 6.55
CA GLY A 65 6.10 2.95 7.42
C GLY A 65 7.09 2.05 6.70
N VAL A 66 8.09 1.60 7.46
CA VAL A 66 9.11 0.64 7.02
C VAL A 66 8.47 -0.69 6.60
N ASP A 67 7.46 -1.16 7.35
CA ASP A 67 6.75 -2.41 7.04
C ASP A 67 6.10 -2.42 5.64
N MET A 68 5.79 -1.24 5.10
CA MET A 68 5.25 -1.11 3.74
C MET A 68 6.33 -0.98 2.66
N TRP A 69 7.42 -0.26 2.92
CA TRP A 69 8.32 0.20 1.85
C TRP A 69 9.81 0.00 2.08
N GLY A 70 10.25 -0.43 3.26
CA GLY A 70 11.67 -0.49 3.58
C GLY A 70 12.01 -1.47 4.68
N GLY A 71 12.94 -2.37 4.39
CA GLY A 71 13.38 -3.41 5.31
C GLY A 71 12.97 -4.78 4.83
N SER A 72 13.74 -5.79 5.24
CA SER A 72 13.51 -7.18 4.85
C SER A 72 12.12 -7.64 5.29
N GLY A 73 11.33 -8.11 4.32
CA GLY A 73 9.98 -8.63 4.58
C GLY A 73 8.89 -7.56 4.56
N ALA A 74 9.20 -6.36 4.04
CA ALA A 74 8.18 -5.36 3.75
C ALA A 74 7.12 -5.92 2.79
N VAL A 75 5.91 -5.33 2.81
CA VAL A 75 4.76 -5.83 2.03
C VAL A 75 5.07 -6.05 0.55
N TRP A 76 5.91 -5.21 -0.05
CA TRP A 76 6.27 -5.32 -1.47
C TRP A 76 7.36 -6.36 -1.79
N GLU A 77 8.05 -6.92 -0.79
CA GLU A 77 9.16 -7.89 -0.95
C GLU A 77 8.70 -9.35 -0.85
N VAL A 78 7.44 -9.63 -1.18
CA VAL A 78 6.87 -10.98 -1.08
C VAL A 78 7.17 -11.81 -2.33
N TYR A 79 7.30 -13.12 -2.13
CA TYR A 79 7.30 -14.10 -3.21
C TYR A 79 5.88 -14.63 -3.41
N ILE A 80 5.43 -14.66 -4.67
CA ILE A 80 4.15 -15.22 -5.10
C ILE A 80 4.45 -16.15 -6.28
N GLU A 81 4.15 -17.43 -6.12
CA GLU A 81 4.47 -18.47 -7.12
C GLU A 81 3.57 -18.38 -8.37
N ASP A 82 2.27 -18.15 -8.17
CA ASP A 82 1.33 -17.99 -9.29
C ASP A 82 1.57 -16.65 -10.00
N LYS A 83 2.02 -16.72 -11.26
CA LYS A 83 2.35 -15.54 -12.07
C LYS A 83 1.18 -14.58 -12.27
N LYS A 84 -0.06 -15.08 -12.37
CA LYS A 84 -1.25 -14.22 -12.53
C LYS A 84 -1.52 -13.45 -11.24
N VAL A 85 -1.46 -14.14 -10.10
CA VAL A 85 -1.61 -13.53 -8.77
C VAL A 85 -0.50 -12.53 -8.51
N ALA A 86 0.75 -12.85 -8.86
CA ALA A 86 1.88 -11.94 -8.75
C ALA A 86 1.66 -10.67 -9.61
N THR A 87 1.23 -10.84 -10.87
CA THR A 87 0.91 -9.72 -11.78
C THR A 87 -0.18 -8.82 -11.20
N GLU A 88 -1.21 -9.40 -10.60
CA GLU A 88 -2.30 -8.65 -9.98
C GLU A 88 -1.83 -7.89 -8.73
N PHE A 89 -1.02 -8.54 -7.90
CA PHE A 89 -0.38 -7.92 -6.75
C PHE A 89 0.48 -6.71 -7.15
N GLU A 90 1.34 -6.85 -8.16
CA GLU A 90 2.18 -5.75 -8.66
C GLU A 90 1.35 -4.56 -9.15
N LYS A 91 0.22 -4.83 -9.85
CA LYS A 91 -0.71 -3.80 -10.29
C LYS A 91 -1.35 -3.08 -9.11
N GLU A 92 -1.81 -3.81 -8.10
CA GLU A 92 -2.43 -3.21 -6.92
C GLU A 92 -1.44 -2.40 -6.06
N ILE A 93 -0.16 -2.81 -5.97
CA ILE A 93 0.86 -1.97 -5.35
C ILE A 93 1.03 -0.66 -6.12
N ILE A 94 1.06 -0.70 -7.46
CA ILE A 94 1.12 0.53 -8.27
C ILE A 94 -0.13 1.39 -8.06
N THR A 95 -1.33 0.78 -8.00
CA THR A 95 -2.59 1.48 -7.71
C THR A 95 -2.54 2.15 -6.35
N LEU A 96 -2.06 1.45 -5.31
CA LEU A 96 -1.91 2.00 -3.97
C LEU A 96 -0.97 3.21 -3.96
N ILE A 97 0.18 3.11 -4.63
CA ILE A 97 1.14 4.22 -4.72
C ILE A 97 0.51 5.41 -5.45
N ARG A 98 -0.31 5.19 -6.49
CA ARG A 98 -1.03 6.28 -7.17
C ARG A 98 -2.07 6.94 -6.28
N LEU A 99 -2.80 6.17 -5.46
CA LEU A 99 -3.73 6.73 -4.46
C LEU A 99 -2.98 7.56 -3.42
N MET A 100 -1.83 7.07 -2.95
CA MET A 100 -0.96 7.83 -2.04
C MET A 100 -0.47 9.14 -2.67
N GLU A 101 -0.02 9.11 -3.93
CA GLU A 101 0.39 10.33 -4.66
C GLU A 101 -0.78 11.31 -4.81
N LYS A 102 -1.98 10.82 -5.17
CA LYS A 102 -3.21 11.62 -5.33
C LYS A 102 -3.65 12.29 -4.03
N THR A 103 -3.39 11.64 -2.89
CA THR A 103 -3.77 12.11 -1.55
C THR A 103 -2.60 12.75 -0.78
N GLU A 104 -1.51 13.07 -1.48
CA GLU A 104 -0.33 13.73 -0.92
C GLU A 104 0.36 12.97 0.24
N ILE A 105 0.19 11.64 0.27
CA ILE A 105 0.92 10.72 1.14
C ILE A 105 2.26 10.38 0.48
N ILE A 106 3.24 11.28 0.64
CA ILE A 106 4.54 11.15 -0.04
C ILE A 106 5.56 10.43 0.86
N GLY A 107 5.81 9.15 0.59
CA GLY A 107 6.87 8.35 1.21
C GLY A 107 8.14 8.30 0.35
N LYS A 108 9.34 8.21 0.97
CA LYS A 108 10.61 8.11 0.22
C LYS A 108 10.75 6.78 -0.55
N GLY A 109 10.17 5.70 -0.04
CA GLY A 109 10.29 4.35 -0.63
C GLY A 109 9.37 4.09 -1.82
N ILE A 110 8.28 4.85 -1.98
CA ILE A 110 7.22 4.48 -2.93
C ILE A 110 7.64 4.64 -4.40
N LYS A 111 8.45 5.66 -4.73
CA LYS A 111 8.79 5.97 -6.13
C LYS A 111 9.70 4.91 -6.78
N PRO A 112 10.79 4.44 -6.13
CA PRO A 112 11.59 3.34 -6.68
C PRO A 112 10.79 2.05 -6.87
N ILE A 113 9.93 1.69 -5.90
CA ILE A 113 9.13 0.46 -5.94
C ILE A 113 8.12 0.50 -7.10
N LYS A 114 7.43 1.64 -7.28
CA LYS A 114 6.55 1.84 -8.44
C LYS A 114 7.27 1.60 -9.76
N LYS A 115 8.45 2.18 -9.94
CA LYS A 115 9.26 2.03 -11.17
C LYS A 115 9.72 0.58 -11.38
N PHE A 116 10.05 -0.13 -10.31
CA PHE A 116 10.42 -1.54 -10.37
C PHE A 116 9.28 -2.39 -10.92
N PHE A 117 8.08 -2.31 -10.33
CA PHE A 117 6.93 -3.08 -10.81
C PHE A 117 6.44 -2.63 -12.20
N GLU A 118 6.47 -1.34 -12.50
CA GLU A 118 6.15 -0.86 -13.87
C GLU A 118 7.11 -1.44 -14.93
N LYS A 119 8.36 -1.77 -14.56
CA LYS A 119 9.32 -2.44 -15.43
C LYS A 119 9.01 -3.93 -15.57
N ASN A 120 8.73 -4.63 -14.46
CA ASN A 120 8.36 -6.05 -14.47
C ASN A 120 7.13 -6.31 -15.38
N LEU A 121 6.06 -5.53 -15.18
CA LEU A 121 4.83 -5.64 -15.97
C LEU A 121 4.99 -5.33 -17.46
N LYS A 122 6.05 -4.62 -17.87
CA LYS A 122 6.37 -4.41 -19.28
C LYS A 122 7.12 -5.59 -19.88
N GLN A 123 7.99 -6.24 -19.09
CA GLN A 123 8.74 -7.41 -19.53
C GLN A 123 7.84 -8.63 -19.71
N ASP A 124 6.80 -8.77 -18.89
CA ASP A 124 5.83 -9.86 -18.99
C ASP A 124 4.89 -9.80 -20.20
N LYS A 125 4.90 -8.70 -20.95
CA LYS A 125 4.11 -8.52 -22.19
C LYS A 125 4.88 -8.89 -23.46
N VAL A 126 6.16 -9.28 -23.33
CA VAL A 126 7.05 -9.72 -24.41
C VAL A 126 7.15 -11.25 -24.38
#